data_AF-Q0DKD0-F1
#
_entry.id   AF-Q0DKD0-F1
#
_cell.length_a   1.000
_cell.length_b   1.000
_cell.length_c   1.000
_cell.angle_alpha   90.00
_cell.angle_beta   90.00
_cell.angle_gamma   90.00
#
_symmetry.space_group_name_H-M   'P 1'
#
loop_
_entity.id
_entity.type
_entity.pdbx_description
1 polymer ?
#
loop_
_entity_poly.entity_id
_entity_poly.type
_entity_poly.pdbx_seq_one_letter_code
_entity_poly.pdbx_strand_id
1 'polypeptide(L)'
;ASEHVRKTYDEKCNLLRHQFARGLNAQLIDKTRAIVKDLHSRVSVAIQAVDAISKRIEKIRDEELQPQLVELIQGYKLKHHLVAIF
;
A
#
# COMPACT_ATOMS: atom_id res chain seq x y z
N ALA A 1 11.91 3.71 -1.80
CA ALA A 1 12.33 2.35 -1.37
C ALA A 1 11.47 1.26 -2.02
N SER A 2 10.14 1.24 -1.83
CA SER A 2 9.25 0.20 -2.38
C SER A 2 9.30 0.09 -3.93
N GLU A 3 9.24 1.23 -4.63
CA GLU A 3 9.32 1.24 -6.11
C GLU A 3 10.66 0.70 -6.63
N HIS A 4 11.76 0.97 -5.93
CA HIS A 4 13.06 0.41 -6.29
C HIS A 4 13.07 -1.12 -6.15
N VAL A 5 12.48 -1.67 -5.08
CA VAL A 5 12.40 -3.13 -4.89
C VAL A 5 11.58 -3.78 -5.98
N ARG A 6 10.46 -3.15 -6.39
CA ARG A 6 9.63 -3.61 -7.51
C ARG A 6 10.41 -3.58 -8.84
N LYS A 7 11.09 -2.48 -9.15
CA LYS A 7 11.91 -2.39 -10.35
C LYS A 7 13.00 -3.47 -10.38
N THR A 8 13.71 -3.67 -9.27
CA THR A 8 14.73 -4.72 -9.16
C THR A 8 14.12 -6.12 -9.31
N TYR A 9 12.93 -6.35 -8.76
CA TYR A 9 12.19 -7.61 -8.95
C TYR A 9 11.91 -7.88 -10.43
N ASP A 10 11.37 -6.90 -11.15
CA ASP A 10 11.03 -7.02 -12.57
C ASP A 10 12.29 -7.29 -13.42
N GLU A 11 13.39 -6.57 -13.14
CA GLU A 11 14.69 -6.79 -13.78
C GLU A 11 15.22 -8.22 -13.55
N LYS A 12 15.11 -8.75 -12.32
CA LYS A 12 15.56 -10.12 -12.00
C LYS A 12 14.66 -11.19 -12.61
N CYS A 13 13.35 -10.94 -12.71
CA CYS A 13 12.43 -11.81 -13.45
C CYS A 13 12.78 -11.90 -14.94
N ASN A 14 13.11 -10.75 -15.55
CA ASN A 14 13.56 -10.71 -16.95
C ASN A 14 14.86 -11.49 -17.14
N LEU A 15 15.84 -11.27 -16.24
CA LEU A 15 17.09 -12.02 -16.25
C LEU A 15 16.84 -13.52 -16.13
N LEU A 16 16.01 -13.96 -15.17
CA LEU A 16 15.72 -15.38 -14.96
C LEU A 16 15.10 -16.02 -16.21
N ARG A 17 14.13 -15.36 -16.85
CA ARG A 17 13.52 -15.83 -18.11
C ARG A 17 14.55 -16.00 -19.22
N HIS A 18 15.48 -15.06 -19.33
CA HIS A 18 16.54 -15.10 -20.32
C HIS A 18 17.55 -16.24 -20.08
N GLN A 19 17.94 -16.45 -18.81
CA GLN A 19 18.83 -17.56 -18.43
C GLN A 19 18.20 -18.93 -18.74
N PHE A 20 16.89 -19.08 -18.48
CA PHE A 20 16.14 -20.29 -18.85
C PHE A 20 16.08 -20.49 -20.37
N ALA A 21 15.73 -19.44 -21.13
CA ALA A 21 15.61 -19.52 -22.58
C ALA A 21 16.93 -19.89 -23.27
N ARG A 22 18.07 -19.48 -22.69
CA ARG A 22 19.42 -19.78 -23.21
C ARG A 22 20.03 -21.07 -22.66
N GLY A 23 19.32 -21.80 -21.79
CA GLY A 23 19.84 -23.03 -21.19
C GLY A 23 21.13 -22.82 -20.40
N LEU A 24 21.27 -21.69 -19.71
CA LEU A 24 22.47 -21.40 -18.93
C LEU A 24 22.61 -22.36 -17.74
N ASN A 25 23.78 -22.33 -17.11
CA ASN A 25 24.12 -23.21 -15.99
C ASN A 25 23.03 -23.21 -14.89
N ALA A 26 22.71 -24.39 -14.37
CA ALA A 26 21.65 -24.59 -13.36
C ALA A 26 21.90 -23.83 -12.04
N GLN A 27 23.14 -23.80 -11.53
CA GLN A 27 23.49 -23.02 -10.33
C GLN A 27 23.28 -21.51 -10.50
N LEU A 28 23.51 -20.96 -11.70
CA LEU A 28 23.27 -19.54 -11.99
C LEU A 28 21.77 -19.23 -11.99
N ILE A 29 20.98 -20.12 -12.58
CA ILE A 29 19.53 -20.06 -12.59
C ILE A 29 18.97 -20.13 -11.15
N ASP A 30 19.47 -21.05 -10.34
CA ASP A 30 19.02 -21.23 -8.95
C ASP A 30 19.36 -20.02 -8.08
N LYS A 31 20.55 -19.43 -8.24
CA LYS A 31 20.92 -18.16 -7.58
C LYS A 31 19.96 -17.04 -7.95
N THR A 32 19.65 -16.89 -9.23
CA THR A 32 18.74 -15.84 -9.70
C THR A 32 17.31 -16.08 -9.20
N ARG A 33 16.87 -17.34 -9.18
CA ARG A 33 15.56 -17.75 -8.63
C ARG A 33 15.43 -17.43 -7.14
N ALA A 34 16.47 -17.67 -6.35
CA ALA A 34 16.47 -17.33 -4.92
C ALA A 34 16.28 -15.82 -4.69
N ILE A 35 16.99 -14.99 -5.47
CA ILE A 35 16.85 -13.52 -5.42
C ILE A 35 15.44 -13.09 -5.84
N VAL A 36 14.89 -13.66 -6.91
CA VAL A 36 13.52 -13.37 -7.36
C VAL A 36 12.50 -13.71 -6.27
N LYS A 37 12.66 -14.84 -5.57
CA LYS A 37 11.77 -15.26 -4.47
C LYS A 37 11.84 -14.31 -3.27
N ASP A 38 13.03 -13.87 -2.88
CA ASP A 38 13.20 -12.87 -1.81
C ASP A 38 12.51 -11.54 -2.18
N LEU A 39 12.81 -11.03 -3.37
CA LEU A 39 12.23 -9.78 -3.86
C LEU A 39 10.71 -9.85 -3.97
N HIS A 40 10.17 -10.98 -4.44
CA HIS A 40 8.72 -11.20 -4.50
C HIS A 40 8.08 -11.08 -3.12
N SER A 41 8.64 -11.77 -2.11
CA SER A 41 8.14 -11.69 -0.73
C SER A 41 8.10 -10.25 -0.22
N ARG A 42 9.18 -9.49 -0.46
CA ARG A 42 9.29 -8.09 -0.03
C ARG A 42 8.29 -7.18 -0.73
N VAL A 43 8.05 -7.36 -2.04
CA VAL A 43 7.03 -6.61 -2.79
C VAL A 43 5.64 -6.94 -2.24
N SER A 44 5.33 -8.21 -2.00
CA SER A 44 4.04 -8.64 -1.47
C SER A 44 3.75 -8.04 -0.08
N VAL A 45 4.73 -8.06 0.83
CA VAL A 45 4.60 -7.43 2.15
C VAL A 45 4.38 -5.92 2.02
N ALA A 46 5.10 -5.25 1.12
CA ALA A 46 4.93 -3.80 0.91
C ALA A 46 3.52 -3.46 0.40
N ILE A 47 2.95 -4.27 -0.50
CA ILE A 47 1.58 -4.10 -1.00
C ILE A 47 0.57 -4.26 0.15
N GLN A 48 0.72 -5.31 0.97
CA GLN A 48 -0.16 -5.54 2.12
C GLN A 48 -0.09 -4.40 3.15
N ALA A 49 1.10 -3.85 3.39
CA ALA A 49 1.27 -2.71 4.28
C ALA A 49 0.54 -1.47 3.75
N VAL A 50 0.65 -1.17 2.45
CA VAL A 50 -0.07 -0.04 1.83
C VAL A 50 -1.58 -0.22 1.94
N ASP A 51 -2.11 -1.42 1.66
CA ASP A 51 -3.54 -1.73 1.78
C ASP A 51 -4.04 -1.56 3.23
N ALA A 52 -3.31 -2.11 4.21
CA ALA A 52 -3.67 -1.98 5.61
C ALA A 52 -3.65 -0.53 6.11
N ILE A 53 -2.65 0.26 5.69
CA ILE A 53 -2.56 1.68 6.03
C ILE A 53 -3.72 2.44 5.38
N SER A 54 -4.01 2.18 4.11
CA SER A 54 -5.09 2.86 3.36
C SER A 54 -6.44 2.62 4.02
N LYS A 55 -6.76 1.37 4.35
CA LYS A 55 -8.00 1.02 5.08
C LYS A 55 -8.10 1.72 6.44
N ARG A 56 -6.98 1.86 7.15
CA ARG A 56 -6.97 2.58 8.43
C ARG A 56 -7.20 4.08 8.26
N ILE A 57 -6.67 4.69 7.20
CA ILE A 57 -6.94 6.09 6.85
C ILE A 57 -8.42 6.29 6.50
N GLU A 58 -8.98 5.41 5.67
CA GLU A 58 -10.39 5.45 5.30
C GLU A 58 -11.30 5.34 6.52
N LYS A 59 -11.01 4.40 7.43
CA LYS A 59 -11.75 4.26 8.69
C LYS A 59 -11.74 5.54 9.51
N ILE A 60 -10.57 6.14 9.73
CA ILE A 60 -10.46 7.39 10.51
C ILE A 60 -11.22 8.52 9.81
N ARG A 61 -11.12 8.62 8.48
CA ARG A 61 -11.82 9.65 7.72
C ARG A 61 -13.34 9.54 7.84
N ASP A 62 -13.87 8.34 7.61
CA ASP A 62 -15.30 8.14 7.38
C ASP A 62 -16.06 7.80 8.67
N GLU A 63 -15.45 7.04 9.57
CA GLU A 63 -16.10 6.59 10.82
C GLU A 63 -15.80 7.49 12.02
N GLU A 64 -14.72 8.29 11.98
CA GLU A 64 -14.33 9.13 13.12
C GLU A 64 -14.42 10.62 12.80
N LEU A 65 -13.71 11.11 11.78
CA LEU A 65 -13.62 12.54 11.48
C LEU A 65 -14.92 13.09 10.88
N GLN A 66 -15.55 12.36 9.96
CA GLN A 66 -16.79 12.81 9.33
C GLN A 66 -17.94 12.98 10.35
N PRO A 67 -18.22 12.03 11.26
CA PRO A 67 -19.23 12.23 12.31
C PRO A 67 -18.93 13.41 13.22
N GLN A 68 -17.67 13.59 13.64
CA GLN A 68 -17.25 14.73 14.48
C GLN A 68 -17.52 16.06 13.78
N LEU A 69 -17.23 16.15 12.47
CA LEU A 69 -17.50 17.36 11.70
C LEU A 69 -19.00 17.65 11.58
N VAL A 70 -19.81 16.62 11.38
CA VAL A 70 -21.28 16.74 11.33
C VAL A 70 -21.83 17.22 12.67
N GLU A 71 -21.41 16.61 13.78
CA GLU A 71 -21.81 16.99 15.13
C GLU A 71 -21.44 18.45 15.41
N LEU A 72 -20.22 18.85 15.04
CA LEU A 72 -19.75 20.22 15.21
C LEU A 72 -20.64 21.22 14.47
N ILE A 73 -20.92 20.97 13.19
CA ILE A 73 -21.78 21.83 12.37
C ILE A 73 -23.20 21.92 12.96
N GLN A 74 -23.76 20.79 13.41
CA GLN A 74 -25.07 20.76 14.04
C GLN A 74 -25.09 21.57 15.35
N GLY A 75 -24.06 21.43 16.19
CA GLY A 75 -23.90 22.20 17.42
C GLY A 75 -23.86 23.71 17.18
N TYR A 76 -23.12 24.16 16.16
CA TYR A 76 -23.09 25.59 15.79
C TYR A 76 -24.46 26.10 15.30
N LYS A 77 -25.17 25.31 14.48
CA LYS A 77 -26.52 25.67 14.02
C LYS A 77 -27.51 25.81 15.18
N LEU A 78 -27.50 24.85 16.12
CA LEU A 78 -28.36 24.88 17.30
C LEU A 78 -28.08 26.11 18.17
N LYS A 79 -26.80 26.41 18.45
CA LYS A 79 -26.42 27.61 19.21
C LYS A 79 -26.85 28.90 18.53
N HIS A 80 -26.63 29.01 17.22
CA HIS A 80 -27.04 30.20 16.47
C HIS A 80 -28.56 30.40 16.49
N HIS A 81 -29.34 29.32 16.34
CA HIS A 81 -30.80 29.41 16.41
C HIS A 81 -31.28 29.82 17.81
N LEU A 82 -30.65 29.28 18.87
CA LEU A 82 -30.97 29.66 20.25
C LEU A 82 -30.70 31.16 20.49
N VAL A 83 -29.56 31.68 20.02
CA VAL A 83 -29.22 33.11 20.14
C VAL A 83 -30.15 34.01 19.32
N ALA A 84 -30.68 33.52 18.19
CA ALA A 84 -31.65 34.27 17.38
C ALA A 84 -33.06 34.34 18.00
N ILE A 85 -33.35 33.50 19.00
CA ILE A 85 -34.65 33.45 19.69
C ILE A 85 -34.67 34.35 20.94
N PHE A 86 -33.51 34.68 21.52
CA PHE A 86 -33.36 35.61 22.65
C PHE A 86 -33.12 37.05 22.17
#